data_AF-A0A1F7BYZ3-F1
#
_entry.id   AF-A0A1F7BYZ3-F1
#
_cell.length_a   1.000
_cell.length_b   1.000
_cell.length_c   1.000
_cell.angle_alpha   90.00
_cell.angle_beta   90.00
_cell.angle_gamma   90.00
#
_symmetry.space_group_name_H-M   'P 1'
#
loop_
_entity.id
_entity.type
_entity.pdbx_description
1 polymer ?
#
loop_
_entity_poly.entity_id
_entity_poly.type
_entity_poly.pdbx_seq_one_letter_code
_entity_poly.pdbx_strand_id
1 'polypeptide(L)'
;MNLKQFFKTAVDYSIDHDPRGRKQVEKLLGKQAKRFNEAKEKDREMMDEERNWNPYSDSRIISGTGEEEFSRLAVGIDMETAEFLLIDNLRKNGEKIDGALIHHPEGRALADLEKSMSLQIDVLAQTGVPVNHSESLLRPRMDKIWRSIHADNLFRAERAAGLLKIPAVCCHTVTDNLVWSFMQKNFCKKEFDDLGEIINALLDVPEYKAYAKRGNPPIIANGGKSNRPGRVFATEFTGGTNGPEEFFEAQSRAGVGTILSMHVPEKSLEEAKKHHLNIIQCSHIAADSLGINLLLDHMKKKDPKLSFFELSGFIRVERKKW
;
A
#
# COMPACT_ATOMS: atom_id res chain seq x y z
N MET A 1 -3.84 21.24 10.80
CA MET A 1 -4.83 20.14 10.88
C MET A 1 -4.28 19.09 11.83
N ASN A 2 -5.13 18.36 12.55
CA ASN A 2 -4.64 17.31 13.46
C ASN A 2 -4.49 15.94 12.78
N LEU A 3 -3.77 15.02 13.43
CA LEU A 3 -3.43 13.72 12.86
C LEU A 3 -4.66 12.85 12.56
N LYS A 4 -5.72 12.94 13.37
CA LYS A 4 -6.98 12.23 13.15
C LYS A 4 -7.72 12.75 11.92
N GLN A 5 -7.75 14.07 11.72
CA GLN A 5 -8.33 14.68 10.51
C GLN A 5 -7.55 14.28 9.26
N PHE A 6 -6.21 14.29 9.34
CA PHE A 6 -5.35 13.80 8.27
C PHE A 6 -5.66 12.34 7.93
N PHE A 7 -5.67 11.46 8.94
CA PHE A 7 -5.87 10.03 8.71
C PHE A 7 -7.26 9.73 8.14
N LYS A 8 -8.33 10.33 8.69
CA LYS A 8 -9.68 10.19 8.13
C LYS A 8 -9.78 10.67 6.69
N THR A 9 -9.11 11.79 6.37
CA THR A 9 -9.06 12.31 5.00
C THR A 9 -8.29 11.36 4.07
N ALA A 10 -7.21 10.74 4.56
CA ALA A 10 -6.41 9.79 3.79
C ALA A 10 -7.21 8.52 3.48
N VAL A 11 -7.90 7.98 4.48
CA VAL A 11 -8.80 6.83 4.31
C VAL A 11 -9.91 7.15 3.32
N ASP A 12 -10.61 8.28 3.50
CA ASP A 12 -11.72 8.64 2.59
C ASP A 12 -11.23 8.85 1.14
N TYR A 13 -10.07 9.48 0.95
CA TYR A 13 -9.47 9.63 -0.37
C TYR A 13 -9.06 8.28 -0.98
N SER A 14 -8.57 7.34 -0.17
CA SER A 14 -8.26 5.98 -0.62
C SER A 14 -9.52 5.20 -1.01
N ILE A 15 -10.65 5.39 -0.31
CA ILE A 15 -11.95 4.78 -0.66
C ILE A 15 -12.42 5.19 -2.06
N ASP A 16 -12.14 6.42 -2.49
CA ASP A 16 -12.43 6.88 -3.86
C ASP A 16 -11.60 6.16 -4.93
N HIS A 17 -10.46 5.59 -4.55
CA HIS A 17 -9.50 4.92 -5.43
C HIS A 17 -9.47 3.40 -5.25
N ASP A 18 -10.32 2.88 -4.37
CA ASP A 18 -10.38 1.47 -4.02
C ASP A 18 -10.85 0.61 -5.22
N PRO A 19 -10.24 -0.55 -5.49
CA PRO A 19 -10.65 -1.44 -6.59
C PRO A 19 -12.10 -1.92 -6.51
N ARG A 20 -12.69 -1.92 -5.31
CA ARG A 20 -14.09 -2.32 -5.07
C ARG A 20 -15.07 -1.21 -5.43
N GLY A 21 -14.60 0.04 -5.45
CA GLY A 21 -15.41 1.24 -5.55
C GLY A 21 -16.14 1.59 -4.25
N ARG A 22 -16.34 2.89 -4.02
CA ARG A 22 -16.92 3.46 -2.79
C ARG A 22 -18.17 2.75 -2.29
N LYS A 23 -19.15 2.53 -3.16
CA LYS A 23 -20.44 1.87 -2.79
C LYS A 23 -20.24 0.48 -2.17
N GLN A 24 -19.30 -0.30 -2.69
CA GLN A 24 -19.03 -1.64 -2.18
C GLN A 24 -18.27 -1.57 -0.85
N VAL A 25 -17.31 -0.64 -0.73
CA VAL A 25 -16.59 -0.40 0.53
C VAL A 25 -17.55 0.03 1.65
N GLU A 26 -18.45 0.98 1.38
CA GLU A 26 -19.47 1.43 2.34
C GLU A 26 -20.39 0.29 2.77
N LYS A 27 -20.76 -0.60 1.84
CA LYS A 27 -21.53 -1.81 2.15
C LYS A 27 -20.75 -2.76 3.06
N LEU A 28 -19.45 -2.93 2.88
CA LEU A 28 -18.59 -3.75 3.74
C LEU A 28 -18.48 -3.15 5.15
N LEU A 29 -18.27 -1.83 5.24
CA LEU A 29 -18.24 -1.11 6.52
C LEU A 29 -19.58 -1.22 7.26
N GLY A 30 -20.71 -1.08 6.56
CA GLY A 30 -22.03 -1.26 7.16
C GLY A 30 -22.26 -2.68 7.71
N LYS A 31 -21.78 -3.72 7.01
CA LYS A 31 -21.80 -5.10 7.52
C LYS A 31 -20.91 -5.27 8.76
N GLN A 32 -19.73 -4.65 8.76
CA GLN A 32 -18.80 -4.70 9.88
C GLN A 32 -19.37 -4.01 11.13
N ALA A 33 -19.94 -2.82 10.96
CA ALA A 33 -20.62 -2.09 12.03
C ALA A 33 -21.81 -2.88 12.59
N LYS A 34 -22.60 -3.53 11.73
CA LYS A 34 -23.68 -4.43 12.16
C LYS A 34 -23.14 -5.58 13.01
N ARG A 35 -22.08 -6.26 12.56
CA ARG A 35 -21.44 -7.35 13.33
C ARG A 35 -20.92 -6.88 14.68
N PHE A 36 -20.34 -5.69 14.75
CA PHE A 36 -19.87 -5.09 16.01
C PHE A 36 -21.02 -4.81 16.98
N ASN A 37 -22.12 -4.25 16.46
CA ASN A 37 -23.32 -3.92 17.26
C ASN A 37 -24.09 -5.16 17.75
N GLU A 38 -24.01 -6.27 17.02
CA GLU A 38 -24.66 -7.54 17.39
C GLU A 38 -23.75 -8.47 18.21
N ALA A 39 -22.45 -8.17 18.32
CA ALA A 39 -21.51 -8.95 19.12
C ALA A 39 -21.86 -8.91 20.61
N LYS A 40 -21.63 -10.03 21.30
CA LYS A 40 -21.71 -10.10 22.76
C LYS A 40 -20.64 -9.21 23.37
N GLU A 41 -20.89 -8.67 24.56
CA GLU A 41 -19.98 -7.74 25.26
C GLU A 41 -18.53 -8.27 25.32
N LYS A 42 -18.35 -9.52 25.76
CA LYS A 42 -17.04 -10.19 25.81
C LYS A 42 -16.33 -10.24 24.45
N ASP A 43 -17.07 -10.45 23.36
CA ASP A 43 -16.47 -10.50 22.02
C ASP A 43 -16.15 -9.09 21.53
N ARG A 44 -17.00 -8.11 21.85
CA ARG A 44 -16.83 -6.71 21.48
C ARG A 44 -15.56 -6.09 22.09
N GLU A 45 -15.19 -6.46 23.32
CA GLU A 45 -13.94 -6.01 23.96
C GLU A 45 -12.68 -6.36 23.16
N MET A 46 -12.73 -7.44 22.37
CA MET A 46 -11.61 -7.90 21.54
C MET A 46 -11.68 -7.39 20.10
N MET A 47 -12.78 -6.73 19.72
CA MET A 47 -12.97 -6.19 18.38
C MET A 47 -12.30 -4.82 18.23
N ASP A 48 -11.80 -4.56 17.03
CA ASP A 48 -11.25 -3.26 16.67
C ASP A 48 -12.37 -2.35 16.17
N GLU A 49 -12.73 -1.35 16.98
CA GLU A 49 -13.77 -0.37 16.65
C GLU A 49 -13.42 0.45 15.41
N GLU A 50 -12.12 0.62 15.10
CA GLU A 50 -11.69 1.39 13.94
C GLU A 50 -12.20 0.80 12.62
N ARG A 51 -12.39 -0.52 12.57
CA ARG A 51 -12.91 -1.24 11.39
C ARG A 51 -14.35 -0.91 11.05
N ASN A 52 -15.07 -0.22 11.93
CA ASN A 52 -16.43 0.24 11.64
C ASN A 52 -16.45 1.41 10.63
N TRP A 53 -15.31 2.10 10.45
CA TRP A 53 -15.20 3.24 9.53
C TRP A 53 -13.95 3.19 8.64
N ASN A 54 -12.90 2.48 9.05
CA ASN A 54 -11.68 2.27 8.27
C ASN A 54 -11.67 0.86 7.66
N PRO A 55 -11.73 0.71 6.32
CA PRO A 55 -11.73 -0.59 5.66
C PRO A 55 -10.32 -1.20 5.51
N TYR A 56 -9.26 -0.49 5.92
CA TYR A 56 -7.86 -0.87 5.75
C TYR A 56 -7.21 -1.12 7.11
N SER A 57 -7.12 -2.38 7.52
CA SER A 57 -6.71 -2.75 8.88
C SER A 57 -5.20 -2.60 9.14
N ASP A 58 -4.43 -2.47 8.07
CA ASP A 58 -2.99 -2.23 8.04
C ASP A 58 -2.62 -0.74 7.95
N SER A 59 -3.58 0.16 8.14
CA SER A 59 -3.36 1.61 8.16
C SER A 59 -4.05 2.18 9.38
N ARG A 60 -3.32 2.90 10.26
CA ARG A 60 -3.87 3.53 11.48
C ARG A 60 -2.92 4.51 12.13
N ILE A 61 -3.41 5.29 13.08
CA ILE A 61 -2.55 6.02 14.02
C ILE A 61 -1.92 5.01 14.98
N ILE A 62 -0.59 4.88 14.96
CA ILE A 62 0.14 3.93 15.79
C ILE A 62 0.66 4.58 17.08
N SER A 63 0.90 5.89 17.09
CA SER A 63 1.38 6.62 18.27
C SER A 63 0.73 7.99 18.35
N GLY A 64 0.41 8.42 19.56
CA GLY A 64 -0.30 9.68 19.83
C GLY A 64 -1.80 9.47 20.05
N THR A 65 -2.47 10.57 20.39
CA THR A 65 -3.92 10.65 20.65
C THR A 65 -4.73 10.88 19.37
N GLY A 66 -4.06 11.36 18.32
CA GLY A 66 -4.68 11.82 17.07
C GLY A 66 -5.08 13.29 17.09
N GLU A 67 -5.11 13.93 18.27
CA GLU A 67 -5.47 15.33 18.43
C GLU A 67 -4.26 16.27 18.30
N GLU A 68 -3.05 15.73 18.12
CA GLU A 68 -1.83 16.50 17.88
C GLU A 68 -1.94 17.28 16.56
N GLU A 69 -1.76 18.60 16.64
CA GLU A 69 -1.59 19.46 15.47
C GLU A 69 -0.20 19.28 14.87
N PHE A 70 -0.12 19.28 13.55
CA PHE A 70 1.15 19.19 12.85
C PHE A 70 1.19 20.15 11.66
N SER A 71 2.41 20.55 11.33
CA SER A 71 2.77 21.35 10.15
C SER A 71 3.88 20.70 9.34
N ARG A 72 4.66 19.80 9.98
CA ARG A 72 5.77 19.09 9.35
C ARG A 72 5.84 17.64 9.81
N LEU A 73 5.61 16.70 8.89
CA LEU A 73 5.75 15.26 9.14
C LEU A 73 7.08 14.74 8.57
N ALA A 74 7.79 13.91 9.33
CA ALA A 74 8.79 13.01 8.77
C ALA A 74 8.07 11.89 8.03
N VAL A 75 8.43 11.63 6.79
CA VAL A 75 7.75 10.66 5.93
C VAL A 75 8.77 9.61 5.52
N GLY A 76 8.47 8.34 5.79
CA GLY A 76 9.35 7.23 5.44
C GLY A 76 8.60 5.94 5.12
N ILE A 77 9.28 5.04 4.42
CA ILE A 77 8.72 3.76 4.01
C ILE A 77 8.83 2.75 5.17
N ASP A 78 10.05 2.48 5.60
CA ASP A 78 10.35 1.63 6.76
C ASP A 78 10.65 2.51 7.98
N MET A 79 9.82 2.47 9.03
CA MET A 79 10.00 3.34 10.19
C MET A 79 10.01 2.54 11.48
N GLU A 80 11.21 2.11 11.87
CA GLU A 80 11.42 1.36 13.10
C GLU A 80 11.98 2.26 14.22
N THR A 81 12.46 1.64 15.29
CA THR A 81 13.10 2.35 16.41
C THR A 81 14.24 3.26 15.96
N ALA A 82 15.03 2.87 14.96
CA ALA A 82 16.17 3.64 14.48
C ALA A 82 15.74 4.98 13.85
N GLU A 83 14.69 4.96 13.03
CA GLU A 83 14.15 6.16 12.38
C GLU A 83 13.51 7.10 13.40
N PHE A 84 12.82 6.57 14.41
CA PHE A 84 12.30 7.40 15.50
C PHE A 84 13.41 8.04 16.33
N LEU A 85 14.50 7.33 16.61
CA LEU A 85 15.68 7.91 17.28
C LEU A 85 16.34 8.99 16.42
N LEU A 86 16.40 8.78 15.10
CA LEU A 86 16.91 9.79 14.18
C LEU A 86 16.02 11.04 14.18
N ILE A 87 14.69 10.89 14.14
CA ILE A 87 13.74 12.01 14.26
C ILE A 87 13.94 12.76 15.58
N ASP A 88 14.05 12.05 16.71
CA ASP A 88 14.28 12.68 18.02
C ASP A 88 15.61 13.45 18.05
N ASN A 89 16.68 12.88 17.49
CA ASN A 89 17.97 13.56 17.38
C ASN A 89 17.88 14.81 16.49
N LEU A 90 17.18 14.75 15.36
CA LEU A 90 16.95 15.90 14.49
C LEU A 90 16.17 17.01 15.21
N ARG A 91 15.11 16.64 15.96
CA ARG A 91 14.34 17.58 16.80
C ARG A 91 15.21 18.26 17.85
N LYS A 92 16.07 17.51 18.54
CA LYS A 92 17.04 18.05 19.52
C LYS A 92 18.05 19.02 18.89
N ASN A 93 18.35 18.84 17.60
CA ASN A 93 19.23 19.71 16.84
C ASN A 93 18.49 20.86 16.12
N GLY A 94 17.21 21.09 16.43
CA GLY A 94 16.44 22.23 15.95
C GLY A 94 15.64 22.01 14.67
N GLU A 95 15.65 20.81 14.08
CA GLU A 95 14.75 20.49 12.97
C GLU A 95 13.31 20.37 13.51
N LYS A 96 12.39 21.13 12.94
CA LYS A 96 10.98 21.06 13.33
C LYS A 96 10.33 19.83 12.72
N ILE A 97 10.04 18.81 13.53
CA ILE A 97 9.25 17.64 13.13
C ILE A 97 8.18 17.43 14.19
N ASP A 98 6.92 17.50 13.75
CA ASP A 98 5.75 17.44 14.63
C ASP A 98 5.23 16.00 14.78
N GLY A 99 5.50 15.13 13.80
CA GLY A 99 5.09 13.72 13.79
C GLY A 99 5.69 12.93 12.63
N ALA A 100 5.23 11.70 12.44
CA ALA A 100 5.68 10.81 11.38
C ALA A 100 4.53 10.22 10.55
N LEU A 101 4.75 10.06 9.24
CA LEU A 101 3.98 9.20 8.34
C LEU A 101 4.84 8.00 7.97
N ILE A 102 4.26 6.82 8.14
CA ILE A 102 4.90 5.54 7.86
C ILE A 102 4.11 4.84 6.76
N HIS A 103 4.81 4.20 5.83
CA HIS A 103 4.17 3.34 4.84
C HIS A 103 3.99 1.92 5.37
N HIS A 104 5.08 1.20 5.64
CA HIS A 104 4.98 -0.20 6.05
C HIS A 104 4.39 -0.34 7.46
N PRO A 105 3.47 -1.30 7.68
CA PRO A 105 2.75 -1.40 8.93
C PRO A 105 3.65 -1.76 10.11
N GLU A 106 3.35 -1.14 11.25
CA GLU A 106 3.96 -1.40 12.55
C GLU A 106 2.85 -1.57 13.61
N GLY A 107 3.18 -2.17 14.75
CA GLY A 107 2.24 -2.27 15.87
C GLY A 107 0.98 -3.05 15.49
N ARG A 108 -0.17 -2.52 15.89
CA ARG A 108 -1.45 -3.15 15.59
C ARG A 108 -1.77 -3.20 14.09
N ALA A 109 -1.27 -2.26 13.28
CA ALA A 109 -1.47 -2.29 11.83
C ALA A 109 -0.86 -3.55 11.21
N LEU A 110 0.37 -3.90 11.62
CA LEU A 110 1.05 -5.12 11.17
C LEU A 110 0.32 -6.37 11.67
N ALA A 111 -0.14 -6.36 12.92
CA ALA A 111 -0.89 -7.47 13.53
C ALA A 111 -2.17 -7.85 12.77
N ASP A 112 -2.71 -6.91 11.99
CA ASP A 112 -3.94 -7.06 11.23
C ASP A 112 -3.71 -6.99 9.70
N LEU A 113 -2.46 -7.11 9.24
CA LEU A 113 -2.09 -7.03 7.82
C LEU A 113 -2.85 -8.04 6.96
N GLU A 114 -3.04 -9.27 7.45
CA GLU A 114 -3.69 -10.34 6.71
C GLU A 114 -5.13 -9.98 6.34
N LYS A 115 -5.80 -9.15 7.14
CA LYS A 115 -7.20 -8.76 6.90
C LYS A 115 -7.35 -7.83 5.70
N SER A 116 -6.34 -7.00 5.43
CA SER A 116 -6.28 -6.17 4.22
C SER A 116 -6.11 -7.01 2.95
N MET A 117 -5.58 -8.24 3.04
CA MET A 117 -5.40 -9.11 1.88
C MET A 117 -6.69 -9.48 1.15
N SER A 118 -7.83 -9.46 1.84
CA SER A 118 -9.13 -9.74 1.21
C SER A 118 -9.44 -8.82 0.03
N LEU A 119 -8.87 -7.61 -0.02
CA LEU A 119 -8.98 -6.70 -1.15
C LEU A 119 -8.40 -7.29 -2.46
N GLN A 120 -7.43 -8.20 -2.38
CA GLN A 120 -6.84 -8.86 -3.55
C GLN A 120 -7.86 -9.69 -4.33
N ILE A 121 -8.90 -10.22 -3.66
CA ILE A 121 -9.98 -10.95 -4.31
C ILE A 121 -10.67 -10.06 -5.34
N ASP A 122 -10.96 -8.81 -4.95
CA ASP A 122 -11.64 -7.84 -5.80
C ASP A 122 -10.73 -7.31 -6.91
N VAL A 123 -9.42 -7.21 -6.66
CA VAL A 123 -8.42 -6.89 -7.70
C VAL A 123 -8.37 -8.01 -8.76
N LEU A 124 -8.27 -9.27 -8.33
CA LEU A 124 -8.25 -10.41 -9.24
C LEU A 124 -9.56 -10.56 -10.01
N ALA A 125 -10.72 -10.25 -9.41
CA ALA A 125 -12.00 -10.30 -10.10
C ALA A 125 -12.02 -9.40 -11.35
N GLN A 126 -11.32 -8.26 -11.33
CA GLN A 126 -11.20 -7.38 -12.50
C GLN A 126 -10.39 -7.99 -13.65
N THR A 127 -9.54 -8.98 -13.35
CA THR A 127 -8.83 -9.76 -14.38
C THR A 127 -9.73 -10.80 -15.05
N GLY A 128 -10.90 -11.09 -14.51
CA GLY A 128 -11.79 -12.16 -14.98
C GLY A 128 -11.66 -13.47 -14.20
N VAL A 129 -10.82 -13.51 -13.16
CA VAL A 129 -10.77 -14.64 -12.23
C VAL A 129 -12.06 -14.68 -11.38
N PRO A 130 -12.75 -15.84 -11.26
CA PRO A 130 -13.92 -15.94 -10.40
C PRO A 130 -13.60 -15.66 -8.92
N VAL A 131 -14.45 -14.84 -8.28
CA VAL A 131 -14.30 -14.43 -6.87
C VAL A 131 -14.10 -15.61 -5.93
N ASN A 132 -14.88 -16.68 -6.09
CA ASN A 132 -14.82 -17.89 -5.25
C ASN A 132 -13.50 -18.65 -5.40
N HIS A 133 -12.83 -18.56 -6.56
CA HIS A 133 -11.49 -19.14 -6.74
C HIS A 133 -10.46 -18.33 -5.96
N SER A 134 -10.47 -17.00 -6.10
CA SER A 134 -9.58 -16.10 -5.37
C SER A 134 -9.75 -16.24 -3.85
N GLU A 135 -10.98 -16.32 -3.35
CA GLU A 135 -11.28 -16.57 -1.93
C GLU A 135 -10.64 -17.87 -1.42
N SER A 136 -10.77 -18.96 -2.19
CA SER A 136 -10.27 -20.28 -1.81
C SER A 136 -8.74 -20.33 -1.77
N LEU A 137 -8.08 -19.69 -2.74
CA LEU A 137 -6.62 -19.63 -2.83
C LEU A 137 -6.01 -18.69 -1.78
N LEU A 138 -6.69 -17.58 -1.48
CA LEU A 138 -6.15 -16.55 -0.60
C LEU A 138 -6.17 -16.96 0.88
N ARG A 139 -7.18 -17.72 1.31
CA ARG A 139 -7.36 -18.05 2.73
C ARG A 139 -6.15 -18.78 3.36
N PRO A 140 -5.59 -19.86 2.75
CA PRO A 140 -4.38 -20.49 3.28
C PRO A 140 -3.17 -19.55 3.36
N ARG A 141 -3.06 -18.62 2.40
CA ARG A 141 -2.01 -17.60 2.37
C ARG A 141 -2.17 -16.60 3.53
N MET A 142 -3.38 -16.08 3.76
CA MET A 142 -3.68 -15.20 4.90
C MET A 142 -3.31 -15.87 6.23
N ASP A 143 -3.70 -17.14 6.41
CA ASP A 143 -3.38 -17.89 7.63
C ASP A 143 -1.87 -18.07 7.82
N LYS A 144 -1.11 -18.27 6.74
CA LYS A 144 0.35 -18.38 6.76
C LYS A 144 1.00 -17.05 7.15
N ILE A 145 0.54 -15.95 6.55
CA ILE A 145 1.03 -14.60 6.86
C ILE A 145 0.77 -14.27 8.34
N TRP A 146 -0.46 -14.48 8.81
CA TRP A 146 -0.82 -14.19 10.19
C TRP A 146 0.01 -15.00 11.19
N ARG A 147 0.22 -16.31 10.94
CA ARG A 147 1.10 -17.13 11.80
C ARG A 147 2.55 -16.66 11.82
N SER A 148 3.05 -16.13 10.70
CA SER A 148 4.39 -15.55 10.63
C SER A 148 4.49 -14.31 11.50
N ILE A 149 3.54 -13.38 11.32
CA ILE A 149 3.46 -12.10 12.05
C ILE A 149 3.21 -12.32 13.55
N HIS A 150 2.48 -13.36 13.92
CA HIS A 150 2.18 -13.68 15.32
C HIS A 150 3.46 -13.93 16.16
N ALA A 151 4.58 -14.29 15.53
CA ALA A 151 5.86 -14.46 16.21
C ALA A 151 6.63 -13.15 16.43
N ASP A 152 6.20 -12.05 15.81
CA ASP A 152 6.94 -10.79 15.79
C ASP A 152 6.70 -9.94 17.05
N ASN A 153 7.67 -9.08 17.36
CA ASN A 153 7.54 -8.06 18.41
C ASN A 153 6.84 -6.81 17.85
N LEU A 154 5.54 -6.96 17.58
CA LEU A 154 4.71 -5.99 16.85
C LEU A 154 4.79 -4.57 17.41
N PHE A 155 4.79 -4.41 18.74
CA PHE A 155 4.69 -3.11 19.38
C PHE A 155 6.04 -2.38 19.52
N ARG A 156 7.16 -2.94 19.02
CA ARG A 156 8.50 -2.36 19.24
C ARG A 156 8.60 -0.92 18.72
N ALA A 157 8.27 -0.69 17.45
CA ALA A 157 8.34 0.64 16.83
C ALA A 157 7.28 1.58 17.43
N GLU A 158 6.05 1.08 17.62
CA GLU A 158 4.94 1.79 18.26
C GLU A 158 5.33 2.37 19.64
N ARG A 159 5.93 1.53 20.49
CA ARG A 159 6.35 1.92 21.84
C ARG A 159 7.51 2.89 21.83
N ALA A 160 8.46 2.75 20.90
CA ALA A 160 9.56 3.70 20.74
C ALA A 160 9.04 5.10 20.39
N ALA A 161 8.13 5.19 19.41
CA ALA A 161 7.49 6.45 19.03
C ALA A 161 6.75 7.10 20.21
N GLY A 162 6.00 6.30 20.98
CA GLY A 162 5.27 6.76 22.16
C GLY A 162 6.19 7.29 23.27
N LEU A 163 7.29 6.58 23.56
CA LEU A 163 8.28 7.02 24.56
C LEU A 163 8.97 8.33 24.18
N LEU A 164 9.23 8.52 22.88
CA LEU A 164 9.83 9.74 22.32
C LEU A 164 8.79 10.86 22.09
N LYS A 165 7.51 10.59 22.39
CA LYS A 165 6.39 11.52 22.15
C LYS A 165 6.38 12.02 20.70
N ILE A 166 6.54 11.08 19.77
CA ILE A 166 6.41 11.31 18.33
C ILE A 166 5.07 10.71 17.91
N PRO A 167 4.04 11.53 17.61
CA PRO A 167 2.80 11.02 17.05
C PRO A 167 3.08 10.47 15.64
N ALA A 168 2.48 9.34 15.30
CA ALA A 168 2.76 8.63 14.06
C ALA A 168 1.52 7.97 13.47
N VAL A 169 1.38 8.08 12.15
CA VAL A 169 0.31 7.45 11.37
C VAL A 169 0.90 6.54 10.31
N CYS A 170 0.36 5.32 10.21
CA CYS A 170 0.64 4.37 9.15
C CYS A 170 -0.44 4.48 8.07
N CYS A 171 -0.02 4.62 6.82
CA CYS A 171 -0.87 4.63 5.63
C CYS A 171 -0.27 3.65 4.62
N HIS A 172 -0.66 2.38 4.71
CA HIS A 172 -0.17 1.30 3.86
C HIS A 172 -1.10 1.06 2.67
N THR A 173 -2.09 0.16 2.81
CA THR A 173 -3.14 -0.06 1.79
C THR A 173 -3.80 1.27 1.34
N VAL A 174 -3.86 2.26 2.23
CA VAL A 174 -4.32 3.62 1.92
C VAL A 174 -3.55 4.22 0.72
N THR A 175 -2.21 4.21 0.75
CA THR A 175 -1.38 4.74 -0.34
C THR A 175 -1.27 3.77 -1.50
N ASP A 176 -1.29 2.46 -1.25
CA ASP A 176 -1.25 1.42 -2.27
C ASP A 176 -2.42 1.49 -3.23
N ASN A 177 -3.63 1.73 -2.74
CA ASN A 177 -4.79 1.95 -3.59
C ASN A 177 -4.60 3.13 -4.56
N LEU A 178 -3.87 4.17 -4.14
CA LEU A 178 -3.55 5.30 -5.01
C LEU A 178 -2.57 4.88 -6.11
N VAL A 179 -1.58 4.05 -5.77
CA VAL A 179 -0.66 3.47 -6.76
C VAL A 179 -1.41 2.56 -7.72
N TRP A 180 -2.20 1.62 -7.21
CA TRP A 180 -3.01 0.71 -8.01
C TRP A 180 -3.90 1.47 -9.00
N SER A 181 -4.65 2.47 -8.51
CA SER A 181 -5.52 3.28 -9.35
C SER A 181 -4.73 4.06 -10.41
N PHE A 182 -3.57 4.62 -10.03
CA PHE A 182 -2.66 5.28 -10.97
C PHE A 182 -2.15 4.31 -12.05
N MET A 183 -1.74 3.10 -11.68
CA MET A 183 -1.22 2.08 -12.58
C MET A 183 -2.31 1.58 -13.55
N GLN A 184 -3.51 1.31 -13.03
CA GLN A 184 -4.64 0.90 -13.85
C GLN A 184 -5.03 1.98 -14.86
N LYS A 185 -5.08 3.25 -14.43
CA LYS A 185 -5.47 4.38 -15.28
C LYS A 185 -4.43 4.71 -16.34
N ASN A 186 -3.15 4.72 -15.98
CA ASN A 186 -2.10 5.29 -16.83
C ASN A 186 -1.32 4.25 -17.63
N PHE A 187 -1.40 2.97 -17.28
CA PHE A 187 -0.68 1.88 -17.95
C PHE A 187 -1.64 0.80 -18.42
N CYS A 188 -2.44 0.21 -17.55
CA CYS A 188 -3.23 -0.98 -17.92
C CYS A 188 -4.38 -0.70 -18.90
N LYS A 189 -4.84 0.55 -18.99
CA LYS A 189 -5.84 1.01 -19.99
C LYS A 189 -5.24 1.49 -21.30
N LYS A 190 -3.90 1.54 -21.42
CA LYS A 190 -3.22 1.94 -22.65
C LYS A 190 -2.78 0.72 -23.43
N GLU A 191 -2.75 0.87 -24.75
CA GLU A 191 -2.10 -0.09 -25.62
C GLU A 191 -0.61 0.25 -25.71
N PHE A 192 0.21 -0.79 -25.68
CA PHE A 192 1.65 -0.73 -25.87
C PHE A 192 2.02 -1.80 -26.89
N ASP A 193 2.93 -1.48 -27.80
CA ASP A 193 3.35 -2.42 -28.84
C ASP A 193 4.23 -3.53 -28.26
N ASP A 194 5.06 -3.19 -27.27
CA ASP A 194 5.95 -4.11 -26.59
C ASP A 194 6.19 -3.79 -25.10
N LEU A 195 6.86 -4.70 -24.38
CA LEU A 195 7.20 -4.51 -22.96
C LEU A 195 8.21 -3.37 -22.75
N GLY A 196 9.05 -3.07 -23.74
CA GLY A 196 10.00 -1.97 -23.70
C GLY A 196 9.32 -0.61 -23.62
N GLU A 197 8.21 -0.42 -24.34
CA GLU A 197 7.40 0.81 -24.24
C GLU A 197 6.81 1.00 -22.85
N ILE A 198 6.38 -0.07 -22.18
CA ILE A 198 5.89 0.00 -20.80
C ILE A 198 7.01 0.46 -19.86
N ILE A 199 8.23 -0.09 -20.00
CA ILE A 199 9.39 0.33 -19.21
C ILE A 199 9.71 1.81 -19.44
N ASN A 200 9.70 2.26 -20.70
CA ASN A 200 9.94 3.68 -21.02
C ASN A 200 8.89 4.59 -20.40
N ALA A 201 7.61 4.21 -20.49
CA ALA A 201 6.51 4.98 -19.89
C ALA A 201 6.60 5.01 -18.35
N LEU A 202 7.04 3.91 -17.70
CA LEU A 202 7.29 3.89 -16.26
C LEU A 202 8.41 4.88 -15.89
N LEU A 203 9.48 4.93 -16.70
CA LEU A 203 10.60 5.85 -16.51
C LEU A 203 10.26 7.33 -16.77
N ASP A 204 9.07 7.65 -17.30
CA ASP A 204 8.54 9.01 -17.37
C ASP A 204 7.85 9.45 -16.07
N VAL A 205 7.49 8.51 -15.20
CA VAL A 205 6.99 8.82 -13.85
C VAL A 205 8.19 9.25 -12.97
N PRO A 206 8.13 10.43 -12.32
CA PRO A 206 9.27 10.97 -11.61
C PRO A 206 9.88 10.05 -10.55
N GLU A 207 9.05 9.33 -9.80
CA GLU A 207 9.48 8.43 -8.73
C GLU A 207 10.28 7.25 -9.29
N TYR A 208 9.74 6.55 -10.29
CA TYR A 208 10.45 5.48 -11.00
C TYR A 208 11.74 5.99 -11.66
N LYS A 209 11.71 7.18 -12.28
CA LYS A 209 12.91 7.80 -12.87
C LYS A 209 13.99 8.10 -11.83
N ALA A 210 13.59 8.63 -10.69
CA ALA A 210 14.50 9.00 -9.62
C ALA A 210 15.13 7.75 -8.97
N TYR A 211 14.38 6.66 -8.86
CA TYR A 211 14.88 5.37 -8.38
C TYR A 211 15.76 4.64 -9.40
N ALA A 212 15.41 4.72 -10.69
CA ALA A 212 16.24 4.20 -11.77
C ALA A 212 17.65 4.83 -11.76
N LYS A 213 17.75 6.15 -11.56
CA LYS A 213 19.04 6.85 -11.43
C LYS A 213 19.87 6.40 -10.22
N ARG A 214 19.22 5.81 -9.20
CA ARG A 214 19.87 5.27 -7.99
C ARG A 214 20.13 3.76 -8.09
N GLY A 215 19.96 3.17 -9.26
CA GLY A 215 20.25 1.76 -9.50
C GLY A 215 19.08 0.80 -9.22
N ASN A 216 17.86 1.31 -9.01
CA ASN A 216 16.66 0.48 -8.83
C ASN A 216 15.58 0.83 -9.88
N PRO A 217 15.84 0.56 -11.19
CA PRO A 217 14.87 0.83 -12.25
C PRO A 217 13.75 -0.22 -12.28
N PRO A 218 12.61 0.09 -12.93
CA PRO A 218 11.70 -0.93 -13.42
C PRO A 218 12.44 -1.94 -14.32
N ILE A 219 12.13 -3.22 -14.18
CA ILE A 219 12.74 -4.31 -14.96
C ILE A 219 11.68 -5.26 -15.53
N ILE A 220 12.01 -5.92 -16.63
CA ILE A 220 11.25 -7.06 -17.14
C ILE A 220 11.81 -8.31 -16.44
N ALA A 221 11.08 -8.81 -15.44
CA ALA A 221 11.48 -9.99 -14.67
C ALA A 221 11.18 -11.29 -15.43
N ASN A 222 10.14 -11.30 -16.27
CA ASN A 222 9.89 -12.36 -17.25
C ASN A 222 9.38 -11.78 -18.57
N GLY A 223 9.87 -12.31 -19.69
CA GLY A 223 9.60 -11.81 -21.04
C GLY A 223 10.80 -11.08 -21.66
N GLY A 224 10.64 -10.65 -22.91
CA GLY A 224 11.63 -9.88 -23.66
C GLY A 224 11.13 -8.48 -24.00
N LYS A 225 12.04 -7.52 -24.19
CA LYS A 225 11.66 -6.12 -24.53
C LYS A 225 10.71 -6.02 -25.73
N SER A 226 10.92 -6.84 -26.75
CA SER A 226 10.10 -6.88 -27.98
C SER A 226 8.86 -7.79 -27.89
N ASN A 227 8.58 -8.38 -26.73
CA ASN A 227 7.37 -9.20 -26.56
C ASN A 227 6.15 -8.29 -26.56
N ARG A 228 5.08 -8.73 -27.24
CA ARG A 228 3.77 -8.07 -27.13
C ARG A 228 3.22 -8.29 -25.72
N PRO A 229 2.69 -7.24 -25.07
CA PRO A 229 2.25 -7.34 -23.68
C PRO A 229 0.98 -8.17 -23.49
N GLY A 230 0.13 -8.27 -24.52
CA GLY A 230 -1.23 -8.77 -24.33
C GLY A 230 -2.01 -7.90 -23.36
N ARG A 231 -2.90 -8.50 -22.58
CA ARG A 231 -3.70 -7.78 -21.57
C ARG A 231 -2.84 -7.49 -20.33
N VAL A 232 -2.65 -6.21 -20.01
CA VAL A 232 -1.81 -5.72 -18.89
C VAL A 232 -2.68 -5.44 -17.66
N PHE A 233 -2.29 -5.94 -16.48
CA PHE A 233 -2.95 -5.64 -15.20
C PHE A 233 -1.94 -5.37 -14.08
N ALA A 234 -2.30 -4.46 -13.17
CA ALA A 234 -1.52 -4.15 -11.97
C ALA A 234 -2.13 -4.86 -10.74
N THR A 235 -1.85 -6.16 -10.55
CA THR A 235 -2.46 -6.93 -9.44
C THR A 235 -1.65 -6.96 -8.15
N GLU A 236 -0.33 -6.73 -8.23
CA GLU A 236 0.58 -6.79 -7.08
C GLU A 236 0.97 -5.38 -6.61
N PHE A 237 -0.04 -4.55 -6.33
CA PHE A 237 0.12 -3.15 -5.90
C PHE A 237 -0.73 -2.76 -4.69
N THR A 238 -1.67 -3.59 -4.26
CA THR A 238 -2.54 -3.28 -3.11
C THR A 238 -3.10 -4.57 -2.51
N GLY A 239 -3.56 -4.48 -1.26
CA GLY A 239 -4.09 -5.60 -0.49
C GLY A 239 -3.05 -6.18 0.47
N GLY A 240 -2.28 -5.33 1.13
CA GLY A 240 -1.36 -5.72 2.21
C GLY A 240 -0.04 -6.34 1.74
N THR A 241 -0.02 -7.57 1.25
CA THR A 241 1.26 -8.22 0.86
C THR A 241 1.05 -9.24 -0.25
N ASN A 242 2.11 -9.85 -0.77
CA ASN A 242 2.03 -10.79 -1.89
C ASN A 242 1.00 -11.91 -1.64
N GLY A 243 0.16 -12.13 -2.65
CA GLY A 243 -0.80 -13.21 -2.72
C GLY A 243 -0.17 -14.60 -2.83
N PRO A 244 -1.00 -15.65 -2.91
CA PRO A 244 -0.54 -17.01 -3.21
C PRO A 244 0.01 -17.11 -4.65
N GLU A 245 0.99 -17.98 -4.87
CA GLU A 245 1.60 -18.20 -6.19
C GLU A 245 0.55 -18.65 -7.24
N GLU A 246 -0.49 -19.37 -6.82
CA GLU A 246 -1.59 -19.84 -7.65
C GLU A 246 -2.40 -18.71 -8.32
N PHE A 247 -2.27 -17.47 -7.84
CA PHE A 247 -2.87 -16.31 -8.52
C PHE A 247 -2.30 -16.07 -9.92
N PHE A 248 -1.03 -16.41 -10.17
CA PHE A 248 -0.41 -16.27 -11.49
C PHE A 248 -1.05 -17.24 -12.49
N GLU A 249 -1.26 -18.50 -12.11
CA GLU A 249 -1.99 -19.45 -12.94
C GLU A 249 -3.42 -18.98 -13.23
N ALA A 250 -4.15 -18.55 -12.20
CA ALA A 250 -5.53 -18.10 -12.35
C ALA A 250 -5.66 -16.92 -13.32
N GLN A 251 -4.77 -15.94 -13.21
CA GLN A 251 -4.75 -14.77 -14.09
C GLN A 251 -4.37 -15.13 -15.53
N SER A 252 -3.39 -16.02 -15.73
CA SER A 252 -3.03 -16.53 -17.06
C SER A 252 -4.24 -17.20 -17.74
N ARG A 253 -4.96 -18.06 -17.01
CA ARG A 253 -6.20 -18.70 -17.49
C ARG A 253 -7.32 -17.69 -17.79
N ALA A 254 -7.34 -16.55 -17.10
CA ALA A 254 -8.27 -15.44 -17.36
C ALA A 254 -7.84 -14.54 -18.54
N GLY A 255 -6.75 -14.88 -19.22
CA GLY A 255 -6.26 -14.18 -20.42
C GLY A 255 -5.41 -12.94 -20.12
N VAL A 256 -4.85 -12.82 -18.91
CA VAL A 256 -3.82 -11.81 -18.62
C VAL A 256 -2.53 -12.19 -19.33
N GLY A 257 -1.91 -11.24 -20.02
CA GLY A 257 -0.63 -11.44 -20.72
C GLY A 257 0.57 -10.84 -19.99
N THR A 258 0.35 -9.74 -19.26
CA THR A 258 1.40 -9.05 -18.50
C THR A 258 0.89 -8.62 -17.14
N ILE A 259 1.66 -8.90 -16.08
CA ILE A 259 1.42 -8.37 -14.74
C ILE A 259 2.45 -7.30 -14.43
N LEU A 260 1.95 -6.12 -14.05
CA LEU A 260 2.74 -5.10 -13.39
C LEU A 260 2.74 -5.41 -11.89
N SER A 261 3.92 -5.40 -11.28
CA SER A 261 4.11 -5.69 -9.86
C SER A 261 5.11 -4.73 -9.23
N MET A 262 4.91 -4.36 -7.97
CA MET A 262 5.92 -3.61 -7.21
C MET A 262 7.21 -4.42 -7.05
N HIS A 263 7.07 -5.70 -6.67
CA HIS A 263 8.15 -6.68 -6.52
C HIS A 263 7.60 -8.11 -6.67
N VAL A 264 8.38 -9.02 -7.24
CA VAL A 264 8.00 -10.42 -7.40
C VAL A 264 9.00 -11.35 -6.69
N PRO A 265 8.58 -12.13 -5.69
CA PRO A 265 9.43 -13.17 -5.10
C PRO A 265 9.78 -14.27 -6.11
N GLU A 266 10.92 -14.95 -5.93
CA GLU A 266 11.38 -15.96 -6.90
C GLU A 266 10.34 -17.07 -7.16
N LYS A 267 9.65 -17.55 -6.12
CA LYS A 267 8.60 -18.58 -6.28
C LYS A 267 7.42 -18.10 -7.12
N SER A 268 7.00 -16.86 -6.92
CA SER A 268 5.96 -16.21 -7.72
C SER A 268 6.40 -16.02 -9.16
N LEU A 269 7.68 -15.66 -9.38
CA LEU A 269 8.27 -15.52 -10.70
C LEU A 269 8.37 -16.87 -11.44
N GLU A 270 8.77 -17.93 -10.75
CA GLU A 270 8.76 -19.31 -11.27
C GLU A 270 7.35 -19.71 -11.72
N GLU A 271 6.33 -19.42 -10.92
CA GLU A 271 4.95 -19.72 -11.26
C GLU A 271 4.46 -18.92 -12.48
N ALA A 272 4.74 -17.62 -12.52
CA ALA A 272 4.46 -16.77 -13.68
C ALA A 272 5.11 -17.31 -14.97
N LYS A 273 6.36 -17.78 -14.89
CA LYS A 273 7.10 -18.38 -16.01
C LYS A 273 6.42 -19.65 -16.54
N LYS A 274 5.98 -20.55 -15.64
CA LYS A 274 5.25 -21.79 -16.02
C LYS A 274 3.97 -21.47 -16.78
N HIS A 275 3.33 -20.35 -16.47
CA HIS A 275 2.06 -19.93 -17.05
C HIS A 275 2.20 -18.83 -18.12
N HIS A 276 3.40 -18.65 -18.68
CA HIS A 276 3.69 -17.78 -19.82
C HIS A 276 3.30 -16.29 -19.62
N LEU A 277 3.28 -15.83 -18.38
CA LEU A 277 3.00 -14.43 -18.06
C LEU A 277 4.25 -13.58 -18.19
N ASN A 278 4.16 -12.44 -18.90
CA ASN A 278 5.20 -11.43 -18.77
C ASN A 278 5.08 -10.74 -17.41
N ILE A 279 6.22 -10.43 -16.78
CA ILE A 279 6.24 -9.76 -15.48
C ILE A 279 7.12 -8.51 -15.57
N ILE A 280 6.53 -7.36 -15.25
CA ILE A 280 7.27 -6.11 -15.06
C ILE A 280 7.31 -5.81 -13.57
N GLN A 281 8.51 -5.87 -13.00
CA GLN A 281 8.77 -5.43 -11.63
C GLN A 281 9.11 -3.95 -11.66
N CYS A 282 8.21 -3.12 -11.13
CA CYS A 282 8.21 -1.66 -11.31
C CYS A 282 9.18 -0.92 -10.38
N SER A 283 9.74 -1.59 -9.37
CA SER A 283 10.48 -1.02 -8.23
C SER A 283 9.57 -0.67 -7.05
N HIS A 284 9.75 -1.40 -5.95
CA HIS A 284 8.93 -1.33 -4.73
C HIS A 284 8.94 0.07 -4.12
N ILE A 285 10.10 0.53 -3.66
CA ILE A 285 10.25 1.82 -2.96
C ILE A 285 9.84 3.01 -3.84
N ALA A 286 9.97 2.90 -5.16
CA ALA A 286 9.49 3.90 -6.10
C ALA A 286 7.95 3.93 -6.19
N ALA A 287 7.30 2.76 -6.17
CA ALA A 287 5.86 2.63 -6.14
C ALA A 287 5.27 3.14 -4.82
N ASP A 288 5.88 2.80 -3.68
CA ASP A 288 5.44 3.28 -2.36
C ASP A 288 5.57 4.80 -2.29
N SER A 289 6.71 5.34 -2.74
CA SER A 289 6.93 6.79 -2.85
C SER A 289 5.89 7.46 -3.74
N LEU A 290 5.50 6.84 -4.85
CA LEU A 290 4.44 7.35 -5.75
C LEU A 290 3.11 7.44 -5.01
N GLY A 291 2.70 6.39 -4.29
CA GLY A 291 1.47 6.34 -3.50
C GLY A 291 1.43 7.41 -2.42
N ILE A 292 2.51 7.51 -1.63
CA ILE A 292 2.67 8.53 -0.60
C ILE A 292 2.59 9.92 -1.24
N ASN A 293 3.33 10.18 -2.33
CA ASN A 293 3.28 11.47 -3.01
C ASN A 293 1.86 11.83 -3.49
N LEU A 294 1.07 10.86 -3.99
CA LEU A 294 -0.32 11.11 -4.41
C LEU A 294 -1.19 11.56 -3.23
N LEU A 295 -1.01 10.92 -2.08
CA LEU A 295 -1.68 11.32 -0.85
C LEU A 295 -1.23 12.72 -0.40
N LEU A 296 0.08 12.99 -0.35
CA LEU A 296 0.62 14.26 0.13
C LEU A 296 0.23 15.43 -0.77
N ASP A 297 0.17 15.24 -2.10
CA ASP A 297 -0.33 16.24 -3.04
C ASP A 297 -1.80 16.58 -2.76
N HIS A 298 -2.63 15.57 -2.47
CA HIS A 298 -4.03 15.77 -2.09
C HIS A 298 -4.14 16.55 -0.77
N MET A 299 -3.31 16.21 0.22
CA MET A 299 -3.30 16.86 1.53
C MET A 299 -2.84 18.32 1.45
N LYS A 300 -1.80 18.63 0.65
CA LYS A 300 -1.36 20.03 0.44
C LYS A 300 -2.41 20.90 -0.23
N LYS A 301 -3.29 20.35 -1.06
CA LYS A 301 -4.41 21.11 -1.63
C LYS A 301 -5.42 21.53 -0.56
N LYS A 302 -5.59 20.71 0.48
CA LYS A 302 -6.48 21.00 1.62
C LYS A 302 -5.83 21.91 2.67
N ASP A 303 -4.56 21.69 2.95
CA ASP A 303 -3.76 22.52 3.87
C ASP A 303 -2.39 22.86 3.25
N PRO A 304 -2.27 24.03 2.60
CA PRO A 304 -1.02 24.46 1.95
C PRO A 304 0.16 24.67 2.90
N LYS A 305 -0.06 24.72 4.22
CA LYS A 305 1.00 24.90 5.22
C LYS A 305 1.74 23.61 5.54
N LEU A 306 1.21 22.47 5.09
CA LEU A 306 1.85 21.17 5.30
C LEU A 306 3.19 21.11 4.55
N SER A 307 4.20 20.67 5.29
CA SER A 307 5.52 20.36 4.78
C SER A 307 5.93 18.95 5.21
N PHE A 308 6.89 18.37 4.50
CA PHE A 308 7.30 16.98 4.68
C PHE A 308 8.81 16.90 4.73
N PHE A 309 9.32 16.07 5.62
CA PHE A 309 10.73 15.75 5.75
C PHE A 309 10.96 14.35 5.20
N GLU A 310 11.82 14.21 4.19
CA GLU A 310 12.11 12.95 3.52
C GLU A 310 13.00 12.05 4.39
N LEU A 311 12.58 10.81 4.61
CA LEU A 311 13.28 9.83 5.44
C LEU A 311 13.05 8.42 4.89
N SER A 312 13.93 7.47 5.25
CA SER A 312 13.73 6.02 5.02
C SER A 312 13.19 5.65 3.63
N GLY A 313 13.97 5.98 2.59
CA GLY A 313 13.60 5.66 1.20
C GLY A 313 12.49 6.52 0.60
N PHE A 314 11.73 7.31 1.36
CA PHE A 314 10.78 8.22 0.74
C PHE A 314 11.50 9.36 0.01
N ILE A 315 11.04 9.65 -1.21
CA ILE A 315 11.44 10.86 -1.94
C ILE A 315 10.21 11.71 -2.25
N ARG A 316 10.30 13.02 -1.97
CA ARG A 316 9.18 13.93 -2.24
C ARG A 316 9.19 14.35 -3.70
N VAL A 317 8.08 14.13 -4.39
CA VAL A 317 7.81 14.67 -5.72
C VAL A 317 6.51 15.46 -5.69
N GLU A 318 6.59 16.77 -5.92
CA GLU A 318 5.39 17.59 -6.14
C GLU A 318 4.96 17.50 -7.60
N ARG A 319 3.79 16.91 -7.87
CA ARG A 319 3.32 16.73 -9.25
C ARG A 319 2.86 18.04 -9.87
N LYS A 320 3.45 18.36 -11.03
CA LYS A 320 2.98 19.39 -11.98
C LYS A 320 2.25 18.78 -13.20
N LYS A 321 2.48 17.50 -13.44
CA LYS A 321 1.88 16.65 -14.49
C LYS A 321 1.50 15.32 -13.85
N TRP A 322 0.48 14.68 -14.44
CA TRP A 322 -0.26 13.49 -13.95
C TRP A 322 -1.31 13.80 -12.88
#